data_AF-A0A7V9QPK4-F1
#
_entry.id   AF-A0A7V9QPK4-F1
#
_cell.length_a   1.000
_cell.length_b   1.000
_cell.length_c   1.000
_cell.angle_alpha   90.00
_cell.angle_beta   90.00
_cell.angle_gamma   90.00
#
_symmetry.space_group_name_H-M   'P 1'
#
loop_
_entity.id
_entity.type
_entity.pdbx_description
1 polymer ?
#
loop_
_entity_poly.entity_id
_entity_poly.type
_entity_poly.pdbx_seq_one_letter_code
_entity_poly.pdbx_strand_id
1 'polypeptide(L)'
;MDYINSLGVLVLDHRFRRIMETLLQTAAEIYTARGLSFRPRWASTYRLLAEHGSLSVTELATLLKLSHPAVIGITHDMAEAGLVTAMSDRGDARRRLLTLTVRGRKMNAELNAIWTELARVQKSRFRYAGCDIVPVLDHVELGIAERSIAADVLAALAGRRRRKARATRRKATVAMLACVHVLTTAACAPATTAAATSTSVPAAVYDAVALDVVNAVADSLVNEYIYEPVAHKVADSIRAEVRRGAFGRIADTVAFVSALNASLLRLTNDRHLGVRHPVAAQSAAPVRVRRAPGDSAPASATPRRIRRPTFGTGSDDQLFARARVLDGNVGYMDLRGFPEEPAAVAVIDSLMGVVANVKGLIIDLGNNRGGGPSIVRHLSAYLFDKPVHLVSTFQRGMTAPRERWTVEQVPGKRLPKIPVILLTSRRTISAPESFAFGLKANGRVTVIGERTGGGGHFGRVIQLPAGFSMFLPTGRTFDPRSNKGWESTGIKPDLEVEYDRALEVALNRLRQSSDRE
;
A
#
# COMPACT_ATOMS: atom_id res chain seq x y z
N MET A 1 28.30 15.33 5.09
CA MET A 1 27.35 14.30 4.61
C MET A 1 27.60 13.01 5.36
N ASP A 2 26.56 12.32 5.82
CA ASP A 2 26.71 10.99 6.42
C ASP A 2 26.96 9.96 5.29
N TYR A 3 28.18 9.42 5.23
CA TYR A 3 28.62 8.48 4.19
C TYR A 3 27.84 7.16 4.23
N ILE A 4 27.47 6.69 5.43
CA ILE A 4 26.62 5.50 5.57
C ILE A 4 25.23 5.81 5.01
N ASN A 5 24.77 7.07 5.09
CA ASN A 5 23.50 7.47 4.50
C ASN A 5 23.48 7.44 2.97
N SER A 6 24.57 7.81 2.30
CA SER A 6 24.64 7.80 0.83
C SER A 6 24.65 6.41 0.21
N LEU A 7 25.08 5.38 0.95
CA LEU A 7 25.15 4.00 0.45
C LEU A 7 23.80 3.25 0.45
N GLY A 8 22.72 3.90 0.89
CA GLY A 8 21.36 3.34 0.85
C GLY A 8 21.25 2.00 1.58
N VAL A 9 20.64 1.02 0.91
CA VAL A 9 20.41 -0.35 1.43
C VAL A 9 21.64 -1.25 1.41
N LEU A 10 22.76 -0.81 0.83
CA LEU A 10 23.97 -1.64 0.70
C LEU A 10 24.60 -1.97 2.05
N VAL A 11 24.53 -1.05 3.01
CA VAL A 11 25.13 -1.13 4.36
C VAL A 11 24.07 -0.99 5.44
N LEU A 12 22.91 -1.61 5.21
CA LEU A 12 21.76 -1.51 6.11
C LEU A 12 22.06 -2.07 7.52
N ASP A 13 22.93 -3.07 7.60
CA ASP A 13 23.45 -3.65 8.84
C ASP A 13 24.11 -2.60 9.75
N HIS A 14 24.88 -1.67 9.17
CA HIS A 14 25.54 -0.61 9.93
C HIS A 14 24.52 0.39 10.50
N ARG A 15 23.42 0.64 9.79
CA ARG A 15 22.36 1.53 10.30
C ARG A 15 21.58 0.86 11.42
N PHE A 16 21.24 -0.42 11.28
CA PHE A 16 20.62 -1.19 12.35
C PHE A 16 21.49 -1.23 13.60
N ARG A 17 22.81 -1.42 13.45
CA ARG A 17 23.76 -1.38 14.56
C ARG A 17 23.74 -0.06 15.31
N ARG A 18 23.85 1.08 14.60
CA ARG A 18 23.79 2.43 15.20
C ARG A 18 22.48 2.66 15.97
N ILE A 19 21.36 2.23 15.41
CA ILE A 19 20.05 2.36 16.05
C ILE A 19 20.00 1.48 17.31
N MET A 20 20.42 0.22 17.22
CA MET A 20 20.45 -0.71 18.34
C MET A 20 21.31 -0.19 19.49
N GLU A 21 22.53 0.28 19.20
CA GLU A 21 23.43 0.88 20.19
C GLU A 21 22.80 2.08 20.89
N THR A 22 22.17 2.97 20.12
CA THR A 22 21.47 4.15 20.67
C THR A 22 20.33 3.73 21.60
N LEU A 23 19.53 2.73 21.23
CA LEU A 23 18.42 2.24 22.05
C LEU A 23 18.90 1.56 23.34
N LEU A 24 19.94 0.74 23.25
CA LEU A 24 20.54 0.09 24.41
C LEU A 24 21.15 1.13 25.36
N GLN A 25 21.88 2.11 24.84
CA GLN A 25 22.46 3.19 25.62
C GLN A 25 21.37 4.01 26.33
N THR A 26 20.30 4.37 25.61
CA THR A 26 19.14 5.07 26.19
C THR A 26 18.51 4.27 27.35
N ALA A 27 18.34 2.95 27.19
CA ALA A 27 17.80 2.11 28.25
C ALA A 27 18.74 2.02 29.46
N ALA A 28 20.05 1.93 29.24
CA ALA A 28 21.05 1.89 30.31
C ALA A 28 21.06 3.17 31.14
N GLU A 29 20.93 4.33 30.49
CA GLU A 29 20.81 5.64 31.14
C GLU A 29 19.57 5.68 32.05
N ILE A 30 18.42 5.17 31.57
CA ILE A 30 17.18 5.13 32.36
C ILE A 30 17.34 4.21 33.58
N TYR A 31 17.89 3.01 33.41
CA TYR A 31 18.10 2.10 34.55
C TYR A 31 19.03 2.72 35.59
N THR A 32 20.12 3.35 35.14
CA THR A 32 21.07 4.04 36.02
C THR A 32 20.40 5.19 36.78
N ALA A 33 19.62 6.03 36.08
CA ALA A 33 18.87 7.13 36.68
C ALA A 33 17.81 6.67 37.69
N ARG A 34 17.32 5.43 37.58
CA ARG A 34 16.39 4.78 38.51
C ARG A 34 17.09 3.95 39.60
N GLY A 35 18.42 3.96 39.66
CA GLY A 35 19.20 3.21 40.64
C GLY A 35 19.16 1.68 40.44
N LEU A 36 18.82 1.22 39.23
CA LEU A 36 18.72 -0.20 38.91
C LEU A 36 20.05 -0.72 38.36
N SER A 37 20.61 -1.71 39.04
CA SER A 37 21.70 -2.53 38.50
C SER A 37 21.16 -3.55 37.47
N PHE A 38 20.66 -3.06 36.35
CA PHE A 38 20.06 -3.86 35.27
C PHE A 38 20.66 -3.49 33.92
N ARG A 39 21.05 -4.49 33.11
CA ARG A 39 21.59 -4.25 31.76
C ARG A 39 20.49 -4.42 30.70
N PRO A 40 20.40 -3.52 29.70
CA PRO A 40 19.39 -3.60 28.64
C PRO A 40 19.33 -4.94 27.90
N ARG A 41 20.49 -5.57 27.67
CA ARG A 41 20.57 -6.88 26.99
C ARG A 41 19.85 -8.02 27.74
N TRP A 42 19.57 -7.84 29.03
CA TRP A 42 18.88 -8.83 29.86
C TRP A 42 17.35 -8.76 29.73
N ALA A 43 16.80 -7.69 29.15
CA ALA A 43 15.38 -7.37 29.25
C ALA A 43 14.45 -8.49 28.74
N SER A 44 14.73 -9.05 27.57
CA SER A 44 13.88 -10.09 26.97
C SER A 44 13.96 -11.42 27.72
N THR A 45 15.17 -11.86 28.10
CA THR A 45 15.37 -13.07 28.91
C THR A 45 14.74 -12.95 30.29
N TYR A 46 14.92 -11.80 30.96
CA TYR A 46 14.28 -11.51 32.25
C TYR A 46 12.76 -11.56 32.13
N ARG A 47 12.19 -10.90 31.11
CA ARG A 47 10.74 -10.82 30.90
C ARG A 47 10.13 -12.20 30.72
N LEU A 48 10.74 -13.07 29.91
CA LEU A 48 10.27 -14.45 29.75
C LEU A 48 10.30 -15.24 31.06
N LEU A 49 11.37 -15.11 31.85
CA LEU A 49 11.44 -15.77 33.15
C LEU A 49 10.42 -15.21 34.16
N ALA A 50 10.09 -13.91 34.07
CA ALA A 50 9.05 -13.29 34.88
C ALA A 50 7.64 -13.78 34.51
N GLU A 51 7.38 -14.03 33.23
CA GLU A 51 6.07 -14.48 32.72
C GLU A 51 5.85 -15.99 32.85
N HIS A 52 6.88 -16.79 32.57
CA HIS A 52 6.81 -18.26 32.53
C HIS A 52 7.34 -18.94 33.82
N GLY A 53 7.94 -18.18 34.73
CA GLY A 53 8.47 -18.67 36.00
C GLY A 53 9.82 -19.36 35.88
N SER A 54 9.90 -20.48 35.15
CA SER A 54 11.14 -21.23 34.96
C SER A 54 11.27 -21.81 33.56
N LEU A 55 12.42 -21.63 32.92
CA LEU A 55 12.69 -22.09 31.56
C LEU A 55 14.12 -22.63 31.44
N SER A 56 14.34 -23.64 30.60
CA SER A 56 15.68 -24.09 30.20
C SER A 56 16.34 -23.12 29.20
N VAL A 57 17.66 -23.21 29.06
CA VAL A 57 18.41 -22.44 28.04
C VAL A 57 17.89 -22.69 26.62
N THR A 58 17.50 -23.94 26.31
CA THR A 58 16.94 -24.32 25.01
C THR A 58 15.59 -23.67 24.75
N GLU A 59 14.71 -23.63 25.77
CA GLU A 59 13.41 -22.96 25.65
C GLU A 59 13.58 -21.45 25.50
N LEU A 60 14.49 -20.83 26.28
CA LEU A 60 14.83 -19.42 26.14
C LEU A 60 15.38 -19.10 24.74
N ALA A 61 16.31 -19.90 24.22
CA ALA A 61 16.85 -19.72 22.87
C ALA A 61 15.77 -19.84 21.79
N THR A 62 14.87 -20.81 21.95
CA THR A 62 13.76 -21.04 21.02
C THR A 62 12.76 -19.88 21.03
N LEU A 63 12.29 -19.47 22.21
CA LEU A 63 11.30 -18.39 22.35
C LEU A 63 11.85 -17.03 21.96
N LEU A 64 13.12 -16.74 22.26
CA LEU A 64 13.77 -15.49 21.90
C LEU A 64 14.31 -15.47 20.47
N LYS A 65 14.32 -16.61 19.77
CA LYS A 65 14.97 -16.79 18.46
C LYS A 65 16.45 -16.34 18.48
N LEU A 66 17.14 -16.62 19.59
CA LEU A 66 18.56 -16.31 19.78
C LEU A 66 19.40 -17.59 19.69
N SER A 67 20.69 -17.43 19.39
CA SER A 67 21.61 -18.57 19.42
C SER A 67 21.81 -19.08 20.85
N HIS A 68 22.05 -20.39 20.99
CA HIS A 68 22.35 -21.00 22.29
C HIS A 68 23.51 -20.28 23.02
N PRO A 69 24.65 -19.96 22.38
CA PRO A 69 25.73 -19.21 23.02
C PRO A 69 25.31 -17.82 23.54
N ALA A 70 24.43 -17.11 22.81
CA ALA A 70 23.95 -15.80 23.24
C ALA A 70 23.11 -15.88 24.52
N VAL A 71 22.20 -16.87 24.60
CA VAL A 71 21.39 -17.08 25.81
C VAL A 71 22.24 -17.53 26.99
N ILE A 72 23.24 -18.40 26.76
CA ILE A 72 24.18 -18.81 27.82
C ILE A 72 24.91 -17.59 28.38
N GLY A 73 25.44 -16.72 27.51
CA GLY A 73 26.11 -15.49 27.95
C GLY A 73 25.20 -14.58 28.77
N ILE A 74 23.99 -14.32 28.29
CA ILE A 74 23.01 -13.47 28.99
C ILE A 74 22.63 -14.05 30.36
N THR A 75 22.32 -15.34 30.42
CA THR A 75 21.87 -16.00 31.66
C THR A 75 22.99 -16.15 32.68
N HIS A 76 24.22 -16.37 32.23
CA HIS A 76 25.42 -16.32 33.08
C HIS A 76 25.59 -14.95 33.72
N ASP A 77 25.55 -13.86 32.93
CA ASP A 77 25.66 -12.50 33.47
C ASP A 77 24.56 -12.19 34.51
N MET A 78 23.33 -12.64 34.24
CA MET A 78 22.20 -12.44 35.13
C MET A 78 22.35 -13.23 36.43
N ALA A 79 22.98 -14.40 36.38
CA ALA A 79 23.30 -15.21 37.55
C ALA A 79 24.40 -14.55 38.40
N GLU A 80 25.46 -14.04 37.78
CA GLU A 80 26.50 -13.24 38.47
C GLU A 80 25.91 -11.98 39.13
N ALA A 81 24.93 -11.35 38.48
CA ALA A 81 24.20 -10.21 39.05
C ALA A 81 23.20 -10.61 40.16
N GLY A 82 23.04 -11.91 40.44
CA GLY A 82 22.12 -12.44 41.44
C GLY A 82 20.64 -12.32 41.08
N LEU A 83 20.31 -12.17 39.80
CA LEU A 83 18.94 -12.01 39.30
C LEU A 83 18.28 -13.33 38.92
N VAL A 84 19.09 -14.33 38.52
CA VAL A 84 18.64 -15.65 38.07
C VAL A 84 19.38 -16.74 38.85
N THR A 85 18.71 -17.86 39.11
CA THR A 85 19.32 -19.07 39.66
C THR A 85 18.90 -20.30 38.86
N ALA A 86 19.76 -21.31 38.84
CA ALA A 86 19.43 -22.63 38.30
C ALA A 86 18.72 -23.50 39.35
N MET A 87 17.81 -24.36 38.89
CA MET A 87 17.18 -25.43 39.66
C MET A 87 17.08 -26.70 38.82
N SER A 88 17.03 -27.85 39.48
CA SER A 88 16.80 -29.14 38.81
C SER A 88 15.35 -29.26 38.35
N ASP A 89 15.14 -29.74 37.13
CA ASP A 89 13.80 -30.08 36.65
C ASP A 89 13.27 -31.34 37.38
N ARG A 90 12.01 -31.31 37.80
CA ARG A 90 11.34 -32.44 38.49
C ARG A 90 11.05 -33.60 37.55
N GLY A 91 10.99 -33.36 36.23
CA GLY A 91 10.71 -34.39 35.21
C GLY A 91 11.96 -34.98 34.53
N ASP A 92 13.10 -34.28 34.54
CA ASP A 92 14.38 -34.77 34.02
C ASP A 92 15.54 -34.13 34.77
N ALA A 93 16.20 -34.88 35.67
CA ALA A 93 17.32 -34.38 36.47
C ALA A 93 18.53 -33.88 35.64
N ARG A 94 18.59 -34.18 34.34
CA ARG A 94 19.62 -33.68 33.41
C ARG A 94 19.29 -32.29 32.85
N ARG A 95 18.04 -31.83 32.98
CA ARG A 95 17.62 -30.50 32.55
C ARG A 95 17.74 -29.52 33.71
N ARG A 96 18.46 -28.42 33.47
CA ARG A 96 18.57 -27.29 34.39
C ARG A 96 17.62 -26.19 33.93
N LEU A 97 16.72 -25.79 34.82
CA LEU A 97 15.80 -24.68 34.61
C LEU A 97 16.34 -23.44 35.29
N LEU A 98 16.20 -22.30 34.63
CA LEU A 98 16.54 -20.99 35.15
C LEU A 98 15.27 -20.32 35.65
N THR A 99 15.33 -19.65 36.79
CA THR A 99 14.22 -18.85 37.34
C THR A 99 14.75 -17.55 37.95
N LEU A 100 13.88 -16.56 38.11
CA LEU A 100 14.22 -15.34 38.84
C LEU A 100 14.46 -15.65 40.33
N THR A 101 15.47 -15.01 40.92
CA THR A 101 15.65 -15.00 42.37
C THR A 101 14.58 -14.12 43.05
N VAL A 102 14.53 -14.13 44.38
CA VAL A 102 13.68 -13.17 45.14
C VAL A 102 14.06 -11.73 44.78
N ARG A 103 15.35 -11.44 44.65
CA ARG A 103 15.86 -10.12 44.20
C ARG A 103 15.37 -9.80 42.80
N GLY A 104 15.50 -10.76 41.87
CA GLY A 104 14.99 -10.64 40.51
C GLY A 104 13.51 -10.25 40.53
N ARG A 105 12.64 -11.04 41.14
CA ARG A 105 11.19 -10.77 41.20
C ARG A 105 10.83 -9.39 41.76
N LYS A 106 11.56 -8.89 42.77
CA LYS A 106 11.32 -7.55 43.34
C LYS A 106 11.52 -6.42 42.34
N MET A 107 12.35 -6.60 41.30
CA MET A 107 12.59 -5.59 40.27
C MET A 107 11.46 -5.51 39.23
N ASN A 108 10.53 -6.47 39.20
CA ASN A 108 9.56 -6.62 38.11
C ASN A 108 8.61 -5.41 38.00
N ALA A 109 8.12 -4.89 39.12
CA ALA A 109 7.21 -3.73 39.10
C ALA A 109 7.88 -2.49 38.48
N GLU A 110 9.11 -2.20 38.90
CA GLU A 110 9.87 -1.05 38.42
C GLU A 110 10.29 -1.21 36.96
N LEU A 111 10.79 -2.39 36.57
CA LEU A 111 11.16 -2.68 35.17
C LEU A 111 9.94 -2.58 34.24
N ASN A 112 8.77 -3.06 34.67
CA ASN A 112 7.55 -2.96 33.87
C ASN A 112 7.08 -1.51 33.70
N ALA A 113 7.19 -0.68 34.73
CA ALA A 113 6.91 0.75 34.61
C ALA A 113 7.86 1.43 33.61
N ILE A 114 9.16 1.14 33.71
CA ILE A 114 10.18 1.66 32.78
C ILE A 114 9.90 1.19 31.34
N TRP A 115 9.64 -0.10 31.12
CA TRP A 115 9.38 -0.63 29.78
C TRP A 115 8.10 -0.11 29.17
N THR A 116 7.06 0.13 29.97
CA THR A 116 5.82 0.76 29.50
C THR A 116 6.08 2.16 28.97
N GLU A 117 6.79 2.99 29.73
CA GLU A 117 7.11 4.36 29.31
C GLU A 117 8.12 4.40 28.16
N LEU A 118 9.14 3.54 28.21
CA LEU A 118 10.13 3.41 27.14
C LEU A 118 9.45 3.00 25.83
N ALA A 119 8.55 2.01 25.86
CA ALA A 119 7.78 1.59 24.69
C ALA A 119 6.88 2.72 24.17
N ARG A 120 6.22 3.47 25.06
CA ARG A 120 5.38 4.62 24.67
C ARG A 120 6.20 5.72 23.98
N VAL A 121 7.35 6.09 24.53
CA VAL A 121 8.24 7.13 23.98
C VAL A 121 8.90 6.66 22.69
N GLN A 122 9.44 5.44 22.64
CA GLN A 122 10.01 4.86 21.43
C GLN A 122 8.97 4.78 20.32
N LYS A 123 7.76 4.30 20.61
CA LYS A 123 6.64 4.32 19.66
C LYS A 123 6.36 5.73 19.18
N SER A 124 6.30 6.73 20.06
CA SER A 124 6.14 8.14 19.63
C SER A 124 7.26 8.65 18.73
N ARG A 125 8.53 8.25 18.96
CA ARG A 125 9.67 8.68 18.15
C ARG A 125 9.71 7.97 16.80
N PHE A 126 9.45 6.68 16.74
CA PHE A 126 9.32 5.95 15.47
C PHE A 126 8.12 6.45 14.65
N ARG A 127 7.06 6.91 15.32
CA ARG A 127 5.94 7.58 14.66
C ARG A 127 6.33 8.87 13.94
N TYR A 128 7.42 9.54 14.33
CA TYR A 128 7.99 10.71 13.64
C TYR A 128 8.60 10.34 12.27
N ALA A 129 9.04 9.09 12.10
CA ALA A 129 9.54 8.57 10.82
C ALA A 129 8.42 8.17 9.84
N GLY A 130 7.15 8.41 10.16
CA GLY A 130 6.02 8.19 9.25
C GLY A 130 5.51 6.74 9.16
N CYS A 131 6.11 5.77 9.85
CA CYS A 131 5.64 4.38 9.92
C CYS A 131 5.52 3.87 11.37
N ASP A 132 4.83 2.74 11.57
CA ASP A 132 5.01 1.94 12.78
C ASP A 132 6.11 0.92 12.47
N ILE A 133 7.27 1.05 13.11
CA ILE A 133 8.44 0.26 12.76
C ILE A 133 8.28 -1.20 13.20
N VAL A 134 7.48 -1.48 14.23
CA VAL A 134 7.33 -2.85 14.77
C VAL A 134 6.69 -3.77 13.72
N PRO A 135 5.52 -3.46 13.13
CA PRO A 135 5.00 -4.25 12.02
C PRO A 135 5.97 -4.34 10.85
N VAL A 136 6.71 -3.28 10.52
CA VAL A 136 7.68 -3.33 9.41
C VAL A 136 8.79 -4.34 9.70
N LEU A 137 9.33 -4.36 10.91
CA LEU A 137 10.34 -5.33 11.34
C LEU A 137 9.78 -6.75 11.31
N ASP A 138 8.54 -6.98 11.77
CA ASP A 138 7.89 -8.30 11.70
C ASP A 138 7.89 -8.83 10.25
N HIS A 139 7.51 -7.99 9.28
CA HIS A 139 7.50 -8.37 7.86
C HIS A 139 8.91 -8.60 7.29
N VAL A 140 9.90 -7.83 7.74
CA VAL A 140 11.30 -8.00 7.33
C VAL A 140 11.85 -9.32 7.87
N GLU A 141 11.62 -9.63 9.14
CA GLU A 141 12.06 -10.88 9.77
C GLU A 141 11.40 -12.10 9.11
N LEU A 142 10.09 -12.05 8.84
CA LEU A 142 9.37 -13.07 8.08
C LEU A 142 9.97 -13.25 6.68
N GLY A 143 10.18 -12.17 5.94
CA GLY A 143 10.75 -12.24 4.59
C GLY A 143 12.17 -12.83 4.54
N ILE A 144 13.02 -12.49 5.52
CA ILE A 144 14.38 -13.05 5.64
C ILE A 144 14.34 -14.54 6.01
N ALA A 145 13.40 -14.95 6.87
CA ALA A 145 13.26 -16.35 7.27
C ALA A 145 12.67 -17.23 6.16
N GLU A 146 11.73 -16.70 5.37
CA GLU A 146 11.07 -17.42 4.28
C GLU A 146 11.99 -17.64 3.07
N ARG A 147 12.92 -16.71 2.80
CA ARG A 147 13.80 -16.77 1.64
C ARG A 147 15.22 -16.37 1.97
N SER A 148 16.15 -17.26 1.61
CA SER A 148 17.58 -16.97 1.75
C SER A 148 18.00 -15.87 0.77
N ILE A 149 18.29 -14.68 1.32
CA ILE A 149 18.90 -13.57 0.57
C ILE A 149 20.18 -14.05 -0.13
N ALA A 150 20.97 -14.90 0.53
CA ALA A 150 22.18 -15.47 -0.05
C ALA A 150 21.86 -16.33 -1.29
N ALA A 151 20.83 -17.19 -1.22
CA ALA A 151 20.43 -18.02 -2.35
C ALA A 151 19.96 -17.15 -3.54
N ASP A 152 19.15 -16.13 -3.29
CA ASP A 152 18.64 -15.22 -4.31
C ASP A 152 19.76 -14.45 -5.02
N VAL A 153 20.70 -13.91 -4.24
CA VAL A 153 21.86 -13.18 -4.77
C VAL A 153 22.76 -14.12 -5.58
N LEU A 154 23.05 -15.32 -5.06
CA LEU A 154 23.88 -16.31 -5.76
C LEU A 154 23.22 -16.77 -7.06
N ALA A 155 21.90 -17.00 -7.07
CA ALA A 155 21.15 -17.36 -8.28
C ALA A 155 21.18 -16.24 -9.33
N ALA A 156 21.00 -14.98 -8.91
CA ALA A 156 21.08 -13.82 -9.81
C ALA A 156 22.48 -13.67 -10.43
N LEU A 157 23.54 -13.87 -9.63
CA LEU A 157 24.93 -13.83 -10.10
C LEU A 157 25.23 -14.97 -11.08
N ALA A 158 24.76 -16.18 -10.80
CA ALA A 158 24.88 -17.32 -11.71
C ALA A 158 24.14 -17.09 -13.04
N GLY A 159 22.94 -16.50 -13.01
CA GLY A 159 22.16 -16.14 -14.18
C GLY A 159 22.85 -15.10 -15.07
N ARG A 160 23.49 -14.09 -14.47
CA ARG A 160 24.29 -13.09 -15.21
C ARG A 160 25.49 -13.73 -15.92
N ARG A 161 26.19 -14.67 -15.26
CA ARG A 161 27.30 -15.43 -15.89
C ARG A 161 26.81 -16.25 -17.09
N ARG A 162 25.68 -16.95 -16.96
CA ARG A 162 25.07 -17.75 -18.06
C ARG A 162 24.63 -16.87 -19.24
N ARG A 163 24.03 -15.70 -18.99
CA ARG A 163 23.65 -14.73 -20.03
C ARG A 163 24.87 -14.18 -20.78
N LYS A 164 25.94 -13.83 -20.04
CA LYS A 164 27.19 -13.34 -20.64
C LYS A 164 27.83 -14.42 -21.52
N ALA A 165 27.90 -15.67 -21.05
CA ALA A 165 28.41 -16.82 -21.82
C ALA A 165 27.62 -17.08 -23.11
N ARG A 166 26.28 -16.99 -23.07
CA ARG A 166 25.39 -17.17 -24.23
C ARG A 166 25.51 -16.03 -25.25
N ALA A 167 25.76 -14.80 -24.80
CA ALA A 167 26.01 -13.65 -25.68
C ALA A 167 27.35 -13.80 -26.43
N THR A 168 28.40 -14.27 -25.78
CA THR A 168 29.68 -14.60 -26.44
C THR A 168 29.53 -15.73 -27.47
N ARG A 169 28.79 -16.80 -27.16
CA ARG A 169 28.52 -17.89 -28.11
C ARG A 169 27.74 -17.41 -29.34
N ARG A 170 26.71 -16.56 -29.16
CA ARG A 170 25.96 -15.98 -30.29
C ARG A 170 26.82 -15.11 -31.20
N LYS A 171 27.74 -14.32 -30.66
CA LYS A 171 28.70 -13.55 -31.48
C LYS A 171 29.62 -14.46 -32.29
N ALA A 172 30.08 -15.57 -31.73
CA ALA A 172 30.88 -16.57 -32.45
C ALA A 172 30.09 -17.28 -33.56
N THR A 173 28.81 -17.62 -33.32
CA THR A 173 27.95 -18.27 -34.33
C THR A 173 27.60 -17.34 -35.50
N VAL A 174 27.38 -16.04 -35.24
CA VAL A 174 27.13 -15.04 -36.30
C VAL A 174 28.39 -14.80 -37.13
N ALA A 175 29.58 -14.80 -36.52
CA ALA A 175 30.85 -14.73 -37.26
C ALA A 175 31.10 -15.96 -38.14
N MET A 176 30.69 -17.16 -37.69
CA MET A 176 30.85 -18.40 -38.45
C MET A 176 29.87 -18.49 -39.64
N LEU A 177 28.64 -17.97 -39.52
CA LEU A 177 27.69 -17.90 -40.65
C LEU A 177 28.10 -16.87 -41.72
N ALA A 178 28.83 -15.82 -41.35
CA ALA A 178 29.34 -14.83 -42.32
C ALA A 178 30.47 -15.40 -43.22
N CYS A 179 31.15 -16.48 -42.81
CA CYS A 179 32.19 -17.14 -43.62
C CYS A 179 31.66 -18.17 -44.63
N VAL A 180 30.38 -18.55 -44.60
CA VAL A 180 29.83 -19.62 -45.47
C VAL A 180 29.18 -19.08 -46.75
N HIS A 181 29.07 -17.77 -46.94
CA HIS A 181 28.50 -17.16 -48.17
C HIS A 181 29.51 -16.79 -49.26
N VAL A 182 30.74 -17.32 -49.20
CA VAL A 182 31.72 -17.21 -50.29
C VAL A 182 32.35 -18.58 -50.54
N LEU A 183 31.74 -19.42 -51.38
CA LEU A 183 32.38 -20.43 -52.25
C LEU A 183 31.34 -21.31 -53.00
N THR A 184 31.04 -20.88 -54.24
CA THR A 184 30.95 -21.65 -55.50
C THR A 184 30.23 -23.01 -55.63
N THR A 185 29.18 -22.99 -56.46
CA THR A 185 28.74 -23.90 -57.55
C THR A 185 29.56 -25.16 -57.92
N ALA A 186 28.91 -26.34 -58.05
CA ALA A 186 28.91 -27.22 -59.26
C ALA A 186 28.14 -28.57 -59.10
N ALA A 187 27.33 -28.89 -60.13
CA ALA A 187 27.06 -30.19 -60.79
C ALA A 187 26.18 -31.35 -60.17
N CYS A 188 25.13 -31.65 -60.96
CA CYS A 188 24.56 -32.95 -61.41
C CYS A 188 23.91 -34.02 -60.49
N ALA A 189 22.58 -34.16 -60.71
CA ALA A 189 21.80 -35.39 -61.02
C ALA A 189 21.47 -36.42 -59.89
N PRO A 190 20.41 -37.27 -60.06
CA PRO A 190 19.29 -37.33 -59.12
C PRO A 190 19.13 -38.69 -58.42
N ALA A 191 18.59 -38.72 -57.19
CA ALA A 191 18.02 -39.95 -56.63
C ALA A 191 17.05 -39.71 -55.46
N THR A 192 15.85 -40.27 -55.64
CA THR A 192 15.09 -41.04 -54.64
C THR A 192 14.36 -40.31 -53.50
N THR A 193 13.04 -40.50 -53.57
CA THR A 193 12.00 -40.42 -52.56
C THR A 193 12.43 -40.75 -51.12
N ALA A 194 12.09 -39.85 -50.19
CA ALA A 194 11.71 -40.22 -48.83
C ALA A 194 10.65 -39.21 -48.33
N ALA A 195 9.42 -39.72 -48.17
CA ALA A 195 8.35 -39.02 -47.49
C ALA A 195 8.75 -38.78 -46.03
N ALA A 196 8.91 -37.51 -45.65
CA ALA A 196 9.02 -37.12 -44.26
C ALA A 196 7.65 -36.69 -43.75
N THR A 197 6.95 -37.65 -43.14
CA THR A 197 5.99 -37.39 -42.07
C THR A 197 6.67 -36.53 -41.01
N SER A 198 6.22 -35.29 -40.85
CA SER A 198 6.39 -34.54 -39.61
C SER A 198 5.01 -34.00 -39.22
N THR A 199 4.26 -34.82 -38.51
CA THR A 199 4.04 -34.67 -37.06
C THR A 199 3.57 -33.25 -36.72
N SER A 200 2.26 -33.15 -36.56
CA SER A 200 1.56 -32.03 -35.95
C SER A 200 2.30 -31.53 -34.71
N VAL A 201 2.53 -30.22 -34.68
CA VAL A 201 3.05 -29.52 -33.51
C VAL A 201 2.04 -29.71 -32.36
N PRO A 202 2.43 -30.28 -31.20
CA PRO A 202 1.52 -30.39 -30.07
C PRO A 202 1.16 -28.99 -29.56
N ALA A 203 -0.13 -28.79 -29.27
CA ALA A 203 -0.65 -27.58 -28.64
C ALA A 203 0.21 -27.22 -27.42
N ALA A 204 0.76 -26.00 -27.43
CA ALA A 204 1.68 -25.53 -26.42
C ALA A 204 1.03 -25.64 -25.02
N VAL A 205 1.66 -26.42 -24.15
CA VAL A 205 1.36 -26.53 -22.72
C VAL A 205 1.46 -25.14 -22.10
N TYR A 206 0.34 -24.57 -21.66
CA TYR A 206 0.32 -23.32 -20.91
C TYR A 206 0.95 -23.49 -19.53
N ASP A 207 1.47 -22.39 -18.99
CA ASP A 207 1.88 -22.30 -17.59
C ASP A 207 0.62 -22.30 -16.70
N ALA A 208 0.45 -23.35 -15.88
CA ALA A 208 -0.73 -23.58 -15.03
C ALA A 208 -1.11 -22.33 -14.20
N VAL A 209 -0.12 -21.51 -13.83
CA VAL A 209 -0.32 -20.28 -13.06
C VAL A 209 -1.16 -19.23 -13.80
N ALA A 210 -1.04 -19.08 -15.13
CA ALA A 210 -1.84 -18.10 -15.89
C ALA A 210 -3.30 -18.53 -15.93
N LEU A 211 -3.53 -19.83 -16.10
CA LEU A 211 -4.87 -20.39 -16.12
C LEU A 211 -5.54 -20.20 -14.76
N ASP A 212 -4.82 -20.43 -13.67
CA ASP A 212 -5.32 -20.19 -12.30
C ASP A 212 -5.65 -18.71 -12.06
N VAL A 213 -4.79 -17.78 -12.45
CA VAL A 213 -5.05 -16.34 -12.29
C VAL A 213 -6.26 -15.91 -13.11
N VAL A 214 -6.38 -16.34 -14.37
CA VAL A 214 -7.52 -15.96 -15.21
C VAL A 214 -8.82 -16.58 -14.71
N ASN A 215 -8.79 -17.84 -14.26
CA ASN A 215 -9.96 -18.47 -13.66
C ASN A 215 -10.39 -17.74 -12.39
N ALA A 216 -9.44 -17.38 -11.51
CA ALA A 216 -9.74 -16.61 -10.31
C ALA A 216 -10.33 -15.22 -10.62
N VAL A 217 -9.83 -14.54 -11.67
CA VAL A 217 -10.43 -13.29 -12.16
C VAL A 217 -11.86 -13.53 -12.64
N ALA A 218 -12.07 -14.53 -13.49
CA ALA A 218 -13.38 -14.88 -14.05
C ALA A 218 -14.41 -15.20 -12.96
N ASP A 219 -14.04 -16.02 -11.98
CA ASP A 219 -14.90 -16.39 -10.86
C ASP A 219 -15.21 -15.19 -9.97
N SER A 220 -14.21 -14.36 -9.67
CA SER A 220 -14.41 -13.14 -8.88
C SER A 220 -15.35 -12.16 -9.56
N LEU A 221 -15.25 -12.01 -10.90
CA LEU A 221 -16.19 -11.20 -11.67
C LEU A 221 -17.61 -11.75 -11.56
N VAL A 222 -17.80 -13.04 -11.85
CA VAL A 222 -19.11 -13.69 -11.77
C VAL A 222 -19.74 -13.52 -10.39
N ASN A 223 -18.97 -13.61 -9.31
CA ASN A 223 -19.50 -13.54 -7.95
C ASN A 223 -19.81 -12.12 -7.48
N GLU A 224 -19.02 -11.11 -7.85
CA GLU A 224 -19.06 -9.80 -7.18
C GLU A 224 -19.08 -8.58 -8.10
N TYR A 225 -18.77 -8.72 -9.41
CA TYR A 225 -18.80 -7.57 -10.32
C TYR A 225 -20.20 -6.97 -10.43
N ILE A 226 -20.28 -5.64 -10.48
CA ILE A 226 -21.54 -4.88 -10.38
C ILE A 226 -22.59 -5.26 -11.44
N TYR A 227 -22.19 -5.62 -12.65
CA TYR A 227 -23.09 -6.03 -13.72
C TYR A 227 -22.98 -7.53 -14.01
N GLU A 228 -23.78 -8.34 -13.31
CA GLU A 228 -23.73 -9.80 -13.38
C GLU A 228 -23.80 -10.39 -14.80
N PRO A 229 -24.73 -9.96 -15.70
CA PRO A 229 -24.74 -10.49 -17.07
C PRO A 229 -23.48 -10.16 -17.87
N VAL A 230 -22.86 -9.00 -17.61
CA VAL A 230 -21.58 -8.62 -18.21
C VAL A 230 -20.46 -9.49 -17.63
N ALA A 231 -20.50 -9.74 -16.33
CA ALA A 231 -19.50 -10.55 -15.63
C ALA A 231 -19.40 -11.97 -16.20
N HIS A 232 -20.53 -12.63 -16.44
CA HIS A 232 -20.56 -13.95 -17.08
C HIS A 232 -19.96 -13.93 -18.49
N LYS A 233 -20.38 -12.97 -19.32
CA LYS A 233 -19.84 -12.80 -20.68
C LYS A 233 -18.33 -12.58 -20.68
N VAL A 234 -17.84 -11.74 -19.77
CA VAL A 234 -16.40 -11.45 -19.63
C VAL A 234 -15.66 -12.71 -19.18
N ALA A 235 -16.16 -13.41 -18.16
CA ALA A 235 -15.58 -14.65 -17.64
C ALA A 235 -15.42 -15.72 -18.74
N ASP A 236 -16.47 -15.95 -19.52
CA ASP A 236 -16.43 -16.91 -20.63
C ASP A 236 -15.45 -16.48 -21.72
N SER A 237 -15.44 -15.17 -22.03
CA SER A 237 -14.57 -14.59 -23.06
C SER A 237 -13.10 -14.69 -22.69
N ILE A 238 -12.71 -14.30 -21.47
CA ILE A 238 -11.30 -14.35 -21.04
C ILE A 238 -10.81 -15.80 -20.91
N ARG A 239 -11.66 -16.73 -20.44
CA ARG A 239 -11.33 -18.18 -20.43
C ARG A 239 -11.09 -18.70 -21.84
N ALA A 240 -11.93 -18.31 -22.80
CA ALA A 240 -11.75 -18.70 -24.19
C ALA A 240 -10.49 -18.07 -24.82
N GLU A 241 -10.17 -16.82 -24.47
CA GLU A 241 -8.93 -16.15 -24.89
C GLU A 241 -7.68 -16.86 -24.34
N VAL A 242 -7.69 -17.34 -23.08
CA VAL A 242 -6.59 -18.14 -22.52
C VAL A 242 -6.41 -19.43 -23.32
N ARG A 243 -7.50 -20.16 -23.58
CA ARG A 243 -7.46 -21.43 -24.32
C ARG A 243 -6.91 -21.28 -25.74
N ARG A 244 -7.05 -20.08 -26.34
CA ARG A 244 -6.50 -19.73 -27.66
C ARG A 244 -5.09 -19.13 -27.61
N GLY A 245 -4.54 -18.87 -26.43
CA GLY A 245 -3.20 -18.32 -26.25
C GLY A 245 -3.06 -16.83 -26.45
N ALA A 246 -4.13 -16.07 -26.23
CA ALA A 246 -4.16 -14.63 -26.44
C ALA A 246 -3.31 -13.85 -25.42
N PHE A 247 -2.99 -14.44 -24.26
CA PHE A 247 -2.15 -13.83 -23.23
C PHE A 247 -0.71 -14.34 -23.39
N GLY A 248 0.26 -13.42 -23.49
CA GLY A 248 1.67 -13.77 -23.69
C GLY A 248 2.24 -14.71 -22.62
N ARG A 249 3.48 -15.20 -22.82
CA ARG A 249 4.14 -16.09 -21.85
C ARG A 249 4.36 -15.37 -20.50
N ILE A 250 4.01 -16.00 -19.37
CA ILE A 250 4.13 -15.45 -18.00
C ILE A 250 5.56 -15.07 -17.61
N ALA A 251 6.57 -15.62 -18.28
CA ALA A 251 7.97 -15.20 -18.12
C ALA A 251 8.15 -13.68 -18.26
N ASP A 252 7.21 -13.01 -18.93
CA ASP A 252 6.99 -11.57 -18.85
C ASP A 252 5.64 -11.26 -18.17
N THR A 253 5.67 -11.17 -16.84
CA THR A 253 4.48 -10.89 -16.00
C THR A 253 3.83 -9.55 -16.34
N VAL A 254 4.62 -8.58 -16.80
CA VAL A 254 4.12 -7.26 -17.21
C VAL A 254 3.33 -7.39 -18.52
N ALA A 255 3.85 -8.12 -19.51
CA ALA A 255 3.14 -8.38 -20.76
C ALA A 255 1.85 -9.17 -20.53
N PHE A 256 1.86 -10.18 -19.64
CA PHE A 256 0.66 -10.93 -19.28
C PHE A 256 -0.43 -10.03 -18.68
N VAL A 257 -0.10 -9.23 -17.66
CA VAL A 257 -1.06 -8.31 -17.02
C VAL A 257 -1.56 -7.25 -17.99
N SER A 258 -0.68 -6.71 -18.84
CA SER A 258 -1.07 -5.74 -19.86
C SER A 258 -2.08 -6.33 -20.84
N ALA A 259 -1.86 -7.56 -21.33
CA ALA A 259 -2.78 -8.23 -22.25
C ALA A 259 -4.12 -8.55 -21.57
N LEU A 260 -4.09 -9.06 -20.33
CA LEU A 260 -5.31 -9.35 -19.57
C LEU A 260 -6.13 -8.08 -19.30
N ASN A 261 -5.49 -7.00 -18.86
CA ASN A 261 -6.17 -5.73 -18.63
C ASN A 261 -6.72 -5.11 -19.91
N ALA A 262 -6.03 -5.27 -21.05
CA ALA A 262 -6.56 -4.82 -22.34
C ALA A 262 -7.85 -5.57 -22.71
N SER A 263 -7.91 -6.88 -22.48
CA SER A 263 -9.12 -7.68 -22.68
C SER A 263 -10.24 -7.29 -21.71
N LEU A 264 -9.94 -7.15 -20.42
CA LEU A 264 -10.93 -6.72 -19.41
C LEU A 264 -11.51 -5.36 -19.76
N LEU A 265 -10.68 -4.38 -20.12
CA LEU A 265 -11.12 -3.05 -20.53
C LEU A 265 -11.97 -3.10 -21.80
N ARG A 266 -11.57 -3.87 -22.82
CA ARG A 266 -12.35 -4.03 -24.06
C ARG A 266 -13.74 -4.62 -23.80
N LEU A 267 -13.84 -5.61 -22.91
CA LEU A 267 -15.07 -6.36 -22.66
C LEU A 267 -16.03 -5.65 -21.68
N THR A 268 -15.49 -4.84 -20.78
CA THR A 268 -16.30 -4.17 -19.73
C THR A 268 -16.46 -2.67 -19.95
N ASN A 269 -15.52 -2.04 -20.66
CA ASN A 269 -15.32 -0.61 -20.68
C ASN A 269 -15.19 0.02 -19.27
N ASP A 270 -14.83 -0.77 -18.27
CA ASP A 270 -14.63 -0.34 -16.89
C ASP A 270 -13.15 0.01 -16.68
N ARG A 271 -12.88 1.27 -16.31
CA ARG A 271 -11.51 1.79 -16.15
C ARG A 271 -10.94 1.59 -14.76
N HIS A 272 -11.76 1.13 -13.81
CA HIS A 272 -11.32 0.75 -12.48
C HIS A 272 -11.02 -0.74 -12.37
N LEU A 273 -11.64 -1.58 -13.20
CA LEU A 273 -11.30 -2.99 -13.28
C LEU A 273 -9.88 -3.20 -13.82
N GLY A 274 -9.03 -3.84 -13.02
CA GLY A 274 -7.69 -4.15 -13.47
C GLY A 274 -6.93 -5.08 -12.54
N VAL A 275 -6.16 -5.98 -13.15
CA VAL A 275 -5.21 -6.88 -12.51
C VAL A 275 -3.87 -6.17 -12.37
N ARG A 276 -3.18 -6.46 -11.28
CA ARG A 276 -1.82 -6.03 -10.99
C ARG A 276 -0.98 -7.28 -10.78
N HIS A 277 0.23 -7.23 -11.34
CA HIS A 277 1.19 -8.30 -11.14
C HIS A 277 1.61 -8.35 -9.66
N PRO A 278 2.10 -9.51 -9.18
CA PRO A 278 2.70 -9.60 -7.88
C PRO A 278 3.87 -8.63 -7.83
N VAL A 279 3.74 -7.61 -7.00
CA VAL A 279 4.91 -6.93 -6.46
C VAL A 279 5.55 -7.98 -5.54
N ALA A 280 6.87 -8.22 -5.58
CA ALA A 280 7.51 -9.15 -4.64
C ALA A 280 7.03 -8.80 -3.22
N ALA A 281 6.20 -9.66 -2.64
CA ALA A 281 5.05 -9.15 -1.90
C ALA A 281 5.38 -8.82 -0.45
N GLN A 282 5.18 -7.54 -0.10
CA GLN A 282 4.45 -7.21 1.12
C GLN A 282 3.07 -7.89 0.99
N SER A 283 2.85 -8.98 1.72
CA SER A 283 1.57 -9.70 1.73
C SER A 283 1.27 -10.21 3.15
N ALA A 284 0.33 -9.53 3.78
CA ALA A 284 -0.40 -10.01 4.94
C ALA A 284 -1.37 -11.13 4.53
N ALA A 285 -1.54 -12.11 5.40
CA ALA A 285 -2.54 -13.18 5.32
C ALA A 285 -3.43 -13.17 6.59
N PRO A 286 -4.68 -13.70 6.52
CA PRO A 286 -5.86 -13.05 7.08
C PRO A 286 -6.42 -13.67 8.37
N VAL A 287 -7.12 -12.81 9.11
CA VAL A 287 -7.96 -13.09 10.28
C VAL A 287 -9.20 -13.90 9.88
N ARG A 288 -9.43 -15.03 10.54
CA ARG A 288 -10.74 -15.69 10.61
C ARG A 288 -11.60 -15.00 11.66
N VAL A 289 -12.77 -14.50 11.25
CA VAL A 289 -13.79 -13.95 12.16
C VAL A 289 -14.67 -15.09 12.67
N ARG A 290 -14.78 -15.20 14.00
CA ARG A 290 -15.92 -15.88 14.66
C ARG A 290 -16.50 -14.91 15.71
N ARG A 291 -17.82 -14.72 15.65
CA ARG A 291 -18.62 -13.76 16.43
C ARG A 291 -18.56 -14.00 17.95
N ALA A 292 -18.67 -12.89 18.69
CA ALA A 292 -18.72 -12.75 20.15
C ALA A 292 -20.00 -13.36 20.79
N PRO A 293 -20.02 -13.45 22.14
CA PRO A 293 -20.87 -12.51 22.88
C PRO A 293 -20.21 -11.93 24.16
N GLY A 294 -20.65 -10.72 24.57
CA GLY A 294 -20.50 -10.25 25.96
C GLY A 294 -19.95 -8.84 26.16
N ASP A 295 -20.86 -7.88 26.20
CA ASP A 295 -21.02 -6.80 27.19
C ASP A 295 -20.01 -5.64 27.39
N SER A 296 -20.63 -4.45 27.25
CA SER A 296 -20.56 -3.26 28.12
C SER A 296 -19.34 -2.30 28.09
N ALA A 297 -19.68 -1.04 27.80
CA ALA A 297 -18.91 0.20 27.93
C ALA A 297 -18.79 0.63 29.43
N PRO A 298 -18.29 1.84 29.83
CA PRO A 298 -17.81 2.99 29.05
C PRO A 298 -16.60 3.81 29.61
N ALA A 299 -16.23 4.84 28.84
CA ALA A 299 -15.75 6.19 29.22
C ALA A 299 -14.35 6.43 29.86
N SER A 300 -13.52 7.23 29.17
CA SER A 300 -13.32 8.66 29.51
C SER A 300 -12.38 9.34 28.51
N ALA A 301 -12.61 10.63 28.27
CA ALA A 301 -12.02 11.45 27.24
C ALA A 301 -10.97 12.43 27.80
N THR A 302 -9.90 12.66 27.03
CA THR A 302 -9.15 13.93 26.71
C THR A 302 -7.63 13.69 26.56
N PRO A 303 -6.84 14.54 25.88
CA PRO A 303 -7.01 15.08 24.52
C PRO A 303 -5.78 14.84 23.59
N ARG A 304 -6.06 14.78 22.27
CA ARG A 304 -5.21 15.01 21.07
C ARG A 304 -3.68 14.76 21.12
N ARG A 305 -3.24 13.86 20.23
CA ARG A 305 -2.17 14.14 19.24
C ARG A 305 -2.45 13.39 17.93
N ILE A 306 -2.89 14.15 16.92
CA ILE A 306 -3.37 13.67 15.61
C ILE A 306 -2.14 13.35 14.73
N ARG A 307 -1.97 12.08 14.31
CA ARG A 307 -0.90 11.67 13.37
C ARG A 307 -1.32 11.90 11.92
N ARG A 308 -0.62 12.78 11.22
CA ARG A 308 -0.77 13.04 9.78
C ARG A 308 -0.57 11.76 8.95
N PRO A 309 -1.44 11.46 7.97
CA PRO A 309 -1.19 10.39 6.98
C PRO A 309 -0.27 10.89 5.85
N THR A 310 0.71 10.07 5.47
CA THR A 310 1.74 10.35 4.44
C THR A 310 1.74 9.29 3.33
N PHE A 311 1.90 9.71 2.07
CA PHE A 311 2.25 8.87 0.91
C PHE A 311 3.29 9.60 0.04
N GLY A 312 4.35 8.89 -0.39
CA GLY A 312 5.22 9.25 -1.53
C GLY A 312 6.52 10.00 -1.20
N THR A 313 7.65 9.54 -1.73
CA THR A 313 9.06 9.85 -1.37
C THR A 313 9.53 11.29 -1.65
N GLY A 314 10.15 11.97 -0.67
CA GLY A 314 10.89 13.23 -0.86
C GLY A 314 10.28 14.44 -0.14
N SER A 315 11.13 15.31 0.40
CA SER A 315 10.91 16.17 1.57
C SER A 315 9.91 17.35 1.47
N ASP A 316 9.16 17.51 0.37
CA ASP A 316 7.99 18.40 0.29
C ASP A 316 6.77 17.77 -0.45
N ASP A 317 6.96 16.59 -1.06
CA ASP A 317 5.96 15.88 -1.85
C ASP A 317 5.18 14.81 -1.05
N GLN A 318 5.45 14.70 0.26
CA GLN A 318 4.91 13.66 1.16
C GLN A 318 3.51 13.93 1.72
N LEU A 319 2.96 15.13 1.52
CA LEU A 319 1.63 15.50 2.03
C LEU A 319 0.57 15.24 0.96
N PHE A 320 -0.47 14.50 1.32
CA PHE A 320 -1.62 14.27 0.44
C PHE A 320 -2.43 15.56 0.18
N ALA A 321 -2.21 16.61 0.98
CA ALA A 321 -2.91 17.88 0.88
C ALA A 321 -2.05 19.04 1.39
N ARG A 322 -2.16 20.20 0.75
CA ARG A 322 -1.57 21.48 1.20
C ARG A 322 -2.48 22.64 0.81
N ALA A 323 -2.37 23.76 1.54
CA ALA A 323 -3.13 24.97 1.26
C ALA A 323 -2.28 26.22 1.45
N ARG A 324 -2.58 27.26 0.67
CA ARG A 324 -1.99 28.60 0.79
C ARG A 324 -2.98 29.65 0.28
N VAL A 325 -2.78 30.90 0.67
CA VAL A 325 -3.49 32.04 0.08
C VAL A 325 -2.60 32.66 -0.98
N LEU A 326 -3.17 32.93 -2.15
CA LEU A 326 -2.54 33.57 -3.30
C LEU A 326 -2.91 35.05 -3.37
N ASP A 327 -2.21 35.78 -4.23
CA ASP A 327 -2.50 37.18 -4.55
C ASP A 327 -3.97 37.37 -4.95
N GLY A 328 -4.57 38.48 -4.50
CA GLY A 328 -6.01 38.73 -4.66
C GLY A 328 -6.88 38.01 -3.63
N ASN A 329 -6.30 37.48 -2.56
CA ASN A 329 -7.00 36.76 -1.49
C ASN A 329 -7.75 35.52 -2.00
N VAL A 330 -7.08 34.74 -2.85
CA VAL A 330 -7.61 33.47 -3.38
C VAL A 330 -7.00 32.30 -2.62
N GLY A 331 -7.83 31.46 -2.02
CA GLY A 331 -7.38 30.21 -1.43
C GLY A 331 -6.99 29.21 -2.52
N TYR A 332 -5.86 28.52 -2.35
CA TYR A 332 -5.45 27.42 -3.21
C TYR A 332 -5.18 26.19 -2.36
N MET A 333 -5.87 25.10 -2.65
CA MET A 333 -5.69 23.79 -2.02
C MET A 333 -5.24 22.77 -3.07
N ASP A 334 -4.08 22.14 -2.88
CA ASP A 334 -3.58 21.04 -3.72
C ASP A 334 -3.83 19.72 -2.99
N LEU A 335 -4.72 18.89 -3.52
CA LEU A 335 -5.13 17.61 -2.94
C LEU A 335 -4.69 16.46 -3.85
N ARG A 336 -3.69 15.70 -3.41
CA ARG A 336 -3.04 14.62 -4.17
C ARG A 336 -3.58 13.21 -3.87
N GLY A 337 -4.45 13.08 -2.87
CA GLY A 337 -5.13 11.83 -2.54
C GLY A 337 -6.23 12.06 -1.52
N PHE A 338 -7.19 11.13 -1.41
CA PHE A 338 -8.30 11.18 -0.44
C PHE A 338 -8.21 10.02 0.59
N PRO A 339 -7.25 10.04 1.53
CA PRO A 339 -7.10 8.96 2.49
C PRO A 339 -8.34 8.81 3.38
N GLU A 340 -8.62 7.57 3.82
CA GLU A 340 -9.79 7.23 4.63
C GLU A 340 -9.55 7.35 6.15
N GLU A 341 -8.30 7.57 6.59
CA GLU A 341 -8.01 7.62 8.02
C GLU A 341 -8.59 8.88 8.67
N PRO A 342 -9.13 8.80 9.90
CA PRO A 342 -9.66 9.96 10.62
C PRO A 342 -8.69 11.13 10.76
N ALA A 343 -7.39 10.86 10.77
CA ALA A 343 -6.39 11.91 10.84
C ALA A 343 -6.26 12.73 9.55
N ALA A 344 -6.66 12.18 8.40
CA ALA A 344 -6.71 12.91 7.14
C ALA A 344 -7.79 14.00 7.17
N VAL A 345 -8.95 13.69 7.78
CA VAL A 345 -10.03 14.66 8.01
C VAL A 345 -9.55 15.86 8.83
N ALA A 346 -8.80 15.62 9.91
CA ALA A 346 -8.25 16.71 10.73
C ALA A 346 -7.19 17.57 10.01
N VAL A 347 -6.48 16.99 9.02
CA VAL A 347 -5.60 17.76 8.14
C VAL A 347 -6.45 18.68 7.26
N ILE A 348 -7.53 18.18 6.66
CA ILE A 348 -8.46 19.01 5.89
C ILE A 348 -9.02 20.15 6.74
N ASP A 349 -9.44 19.89 7.98
CA ASP A 349 -9.92 20.93 8.89
C ASP A 349 -8.88 22.05 9.11
N SER A 350 -7.63 21.65 9.30
CA SER A 350 -6.53 22.61 9.49
C SER A 350 -6.28 23.45 8.23
N LEU A 351 -6.34 22.83 7.05
CA LEU A 351 -6.16 23.52 5.77
C LEU A 351 -7.33 24.45 5.44
N MET A 352 -8.55 24.06 5.79
CA MET A 352 -9.73 24.94 5.68
C MET A 352 -9.61 26.17 6.58
N GLY A 353 -8.94 26.05 7.74
CA GLY A 353 -8.58 27.19 8.58
C GLY A 353 -7.67 28.20 7.87
N VAL A 354 -6.73 27.74 7.05
CA VAL A 354 -5.82 28.61 6.27
C VAL A 354 -6.59 29.43 5.24
N VAL A 355 -7.62 28.84 4.62
CA VAL A 355 -8.42 29.47 3.55
C VAL A 355 -9.79 29.97 4.03
N ALA A 356 -9.98 30.17 5.33
CA ALA A 356 -11.30 30.49 5.92
C ALA A 356 -11.85 31.88 5.55
N ASN A 357 -11.00 32.81 5.10
CA ASN A 357 -11.37 34.21 4.85
C ASN A 357 -10.98 34.68 3.43
N VAL A 358 -10.97 33.75 2.49
CA VAL A 358 -10.63 34.03 1.08
C VAL A 358 -11.85 34.52 0.30
N LYS A 359 -11.62 35.27 -0.78
CA LYS A 359 -12.68 35.75 -1.69
C LYS A 359 -13.09 34.71 -2.73
N GLY A 360 -12.21 33.75 -3.02
CA GLY A 360 -12.47 32.61 -3.90
C GLY A 360 -11.55 31.44 -3.55
N LEU A 361 -11.96 30.23 -3.90
CA LEU A 361 -11.21 29.01 -3.58
C LEU A 361 -10.95 28.19 -4.85
N ILE A 362 -9.70 27.83 -5.08
CA ILE A 362 -9.27 26.88 -6.09
C ILE A 362 -8.84 25.59 -5.38
N ILE A 363 -9.42 24.46 -5.77
CA ILE A 363 -9.05 23.13 -5.29
C ILE A 363 -8.49 22.33 -6.47
N ASP A 364 -7.21 22.02 -6.42
CA ASP A 364 -6.49 21.28 -7.44
C ASP A 364 -6.54 19.77 -7.17
N LEU A 365 -7.13 19.04 -8.09
CA LEU A 365 -7.28 17.58 -8.07
C LEU A 365 -6.47 16.91 -9.18
N GLY A 366 -5.68 17.67 -9.95
CA GLY A 366 -5.08 17.19 -11.19
C GLY A 366 -4.03 16.10 -11.00
N ASN A 367 -3.48 15.95 -9.80
CA ASN A 367 -2.59 14.84 -9.45
C ASN A 367 -3.23 13.84 -8.47
N ASN A 368 -4.53 13.94 -8.22
CA ASN A 368 -5.24 13.10 -7.28
C ASN A 368 -5.65 11.75 -7.89
N ARG A 369 -5.11 10.66 -7.34
CA ARG A 369 -5.31 9.30 -7.89
C ARG A 369 -6.38 8.47 -7.17
N GLY A 370 -7.20 9.09 -6.32
CA GLY A 370 -8.27 8.39 -5.62
C GLY A 370 -8.13 8.40 -4.12
N GLY A 371 -8.70 7.37 -3.50
CA GLY A 371 -8.93 7.30 -2.06
C GLY A 371 -10.36 6.86 -1.80
N GLY A 372 -10.98 7.37 -0.73
CA GLY A 372 -12.35 7.01 -0.38
C GLY A 372 -13.27 8.20 -0.09
N PRO A 373 -14.50 7.90 0.35
CA PRO A 373 -15.57 8.89 0.51
C PRO A 373 -15.43 9.82 1.72
N SER A 374 -14.54 9.54 2.69
CA SER A 374 -14.46 10.31 3.93
C SER A 374 -14.10 11.78 3.69
N ILE A 375 -13.05 12.03 2.92
CA ILE A 375 -12.68 13.40 2.52
C ILE A 375 -13.72 14.01 1.58
N VAL A 376 -14.30 13.23 0.66
CA VAL A 376 -15.36 13.71 -0.25
C VAL A 376 -16.49 14.36 0.55
N ARG A 377 -17.03 13.63 1.55
CA ARG A 377 -18.17 14.09 2.35
C ARG A 377 -17.79 15.24 3.29
N HIS A 378 -16.59 15.16 3.88
CA HIS A 378 -16.15 16.13 4.88
C HIS A 378 -15.75 17.47 4.26
N LEU A 379 -14.89 17.46 3.24
CA LEU A 379 -14.49 18.69 2.55
C LEU A 379 -15.66 19.36 1.85
N SER A 380 -16.57 18.59 1.26
CA SER A 380 -17.77 19.15 0.63
C SER A 380 -18.65 19.90 1.64
N ALA A 381 -18.73 19.45 2.90
CA ALA A 381 -19.53 20.13 3.92
C ALA A 381 -19.07 21.58 4.13
N TYR A 382 -17.76 21.86 4.07
CA TYR A 382 -17.25 23.23 4.15
C TYR A 382 -17.80 24.14 3.04
N LEU A 383 -18.28 23.60 1.92
CA LEU A 383 -18.72 24.38 0.77
C LEU A 383 -20.23 24.64 0.76
N PHE A 384 -21.01 24.16 1.73
CA PHE A 384 -22.45 24.36 1.79
C PHE A 384 -22.90 24.86 3.17
N ASP A 385 -24.01 25.59 3.21
CA ASP A 385 -24.62 26.07 4.47
C ASP A 385 -25.26 24.96 5.30
N LYS A 386 -25.71 23.90 4.64
CA LYS A 386 -26.45 22.79 5.23
C LYS A 386 -25.98 21.46 4.62
N PRO A 387 -26.34 20.31 5.22
CA PRO A 387 -26.06 19.02 4.62
C PRO A 387 -26.67 18.90 3.21
N VAL A 388 -25.89 18.36 2.26
CA VAL A 388 -26.30 18.20 0.86
C VAL A 388 -26.08 16.77 0.40
N HIS A 389 -27.05 16.23 -0.34
CA HIS A 389 -26.93 14.94 -1.00
C HIS A 389 -26.00 15.09 -2.21
N LEU A 390 -24.80 14.51 -2.13
CA LEU A 390 -23.82 14.60 -3.20
C LEU A 390 -24.14 13.63 -4.33
N VAL A 391 -24.23 12.34 -3.99
CA VAL A 391 -24.37 11.22 -4.91
C VAL A 391 -25.05 10.05 -4.21
N SER A 392 -25.58 9.11 -5.00
CA SER A 392 -26.01 7.80 -4.51
C SER A 392 -25.06 6.70 -4.98
N THR A 393 -25.02 5.62 -4.21
CA THR A 393 -24.19 4.44 -4.48
C THR A 393 -25.04 3.18 -4.47
N PHE A 394 -24.81 2.28 -5.41
CA PHE A 394 -25.44 0.95 -5.41
C PHE A 394 -24.35 -0.10 -5.54
N GLN A 395 -24.34 -1.07 -4.64
CA GLN A 395 -23.38 -2.18 -4.64
C GLN A 395 -24.12 -3.48 -4.92
N ARG A 396 -23.47 -4.42 -5.63
CA ARG A 396 -24.03 -5.75 -5.84
C ARG A 396 -24.42 -6.40 -4.52
N GLY A 397 -25.59 -7.05 -4.51
CA GLY A 397 -26.19 -7.66 -3.32
C GLY A 397 -26.99 -6.70 -2.45
N MET A 398 -27.04 -5.40 -2.76
CA MET A 398 -27.93 -4.47 -2.09
C MET A 398 -29.34 -4.49 -2.70
N THR A 399 -30.34 -4.32 -1.85
CA THR A 399 -31.76 -4.20 -2.28
C THR A 399 -32.14 -2.78 -2.70
N ALA A 400 -31.40 -1.77 -2.24
CA ALA A 400 -31.63 -0.36 -2.56
C ALA A 400 -30.32 0.45 -2.58
N PRO A 401 -30.26 1.58 -3.31
CA PRO A 401 -29.12 2.50 -3.24
C PRO A 401 -28.91 3.12 -1.86
N ARG A 402 -27.66 3.49 -1.54
CA ARG A 402 -27.28 4.32 -0.39
C ARG A 402 -26.98 5.73 -0.82
N GLU A 403 -27.63 6.69 -0.18
CA GLU A 403 -27.35 8.11 -0.31
C GLU A 403 -26.01 8.47 0.34
N ARG A 404 -25.30 9.42 -0.25
CA ARG A 404 -24.04 9.95 0.27
C ARG A 404 -24.17 11.46 0.47
N TRP A 405 -24.44 11.82 1.71
CA TRP A 405 -24.57 13.21 2.16
C TRP A 405 -23.24 13.77 2.62
N THR A 406 -23.05 15.08 2.54
CA THR A 406 -21.99 15.77 3.30
C THR A 406 -22.14 15.48 4.81
N VAL A 407 -21.08 15.67 5.59
CA VAL A 407 -21.21 15.60 7.06
C VAL A 407 -22.07 16.75 7.58
N GLU A 408 -22.70 16.54 8.74
CA GLU A 408 -23.59 17.55 9.33
C GLU A 408 -22.85 18.78 9.84
N GLN A 409 -21.72 18.56 10.51
CA GLN A 409 -20.94 19.61 11.15
C GLN A 409 -19.47 19.52 10.76
N VAL A 410 -18.85 20.69 10.68
CA VAL A 410 -17.40 20.86 10.49
C VAL A 410 -16.90 21.85 11.55
N PRO A 411 -15.67 21.70 12.06
CA PRO A 411 -15.16 22.54 13.14
C PRO A 411 -14.79 23.96 12.71
N GLY A 412 -14.60 24.22 11.41
CA GLY A 412 -14.20 25.52 10.89
C GLY A 412 -15.30 26.28 10.16
N LYS A 413 -14.98 27.50 9.73
CA LYS A 413 -15.88 28.37 8.97
C LYS A 413 -16.24 27.76 7.61
N ARG A 414 -17.54 27.66 7.33
CA ARG A 414 -18.07 27.26 6.01
C ARG A 414 -17.90 28.41 5.01
N LEU A 415 -17.74 28.04 3.75
CA LEU A 415 -17.55 28.91 2.60
C LEU A 415 -18.66 28.66 1.56
N PRO A 416 -19.95 28.86 1.91
CA PRO A 416 -21.10 28.54 1.05
C PRO A 416 -21.24 29.47 -0.17
N LYS A 417 -20.84 30.73 -0.02
CA LYS A 417 -21.16 31.82 -0.97
C LYS A 417 -20.03 32.16 -1.93
N ILE A 418 -18.78 31.88 -1.55
CA ILE A 418 -17.63 32.25 -2.39
C ILE A 418 -17.58 31.38 -3.66
N PRO A 419 -17.04 31.89 -4.78
CA PRO A 419 -16.75 31.07 -5.95
C PRO A 419 -15.73 29.97 -5.63
N VAL A 420 -16.02 28.75 -6.08
CA VAL A 420 -15.13 27.58 -5.93
C VAL A 420 -14.84 26.99 -7.30
N ILE A 421 -13.57 26.84 -7.63
CA ILE A 421 -13.10 26.24 -8.87
C ILE A 421 -12.35 24.95 -8.55
N LEU A 422 -12.66 23.88 -9.28
CA LEU A 422 -11.88 22.64 -9.24
C LEU A 422 -10.96 22.57 -10.46
N LEU A 423 -9.70 22.22 -10.24
CA LEU A 423 -8.77 21.89 -11.34
C LEU A 423 -8.70 20.38 -11.52
N THR A 424 -8.90 19.91 -12.75
CA THR A 424 -8.85 18.48 -13.09
C THR A 424 -7.88 18.18 -14.21
N SER A 425 -7.34 16.96 -14.20
CA SER A 425 -6.55 16.41 -15.31
C SER A 425 -7.05 15.01 -15.67
N ARG A 426 -6.52 14.42 -16.75
CA ARG A 426 -6.72 13.00 -17.09
C ARG A 426 -6.28 12.03 -16.00
N ARG A 427 -5.42 12.46 -15.07
CA ARG A 427 -4.96 11.67 -13.92
C ARG A 427 -5.93 11.71 -12.74
N THR A 428 -6.84 12.68 -12.69
CA THR A 428 -7.89 12.73 -11.66
C THR A 428 -8.80 11.53 -11.83
N ILE A 429 -8.85 10.62 -10.86
CA ILE A 429 -9.64 9.39 -10.97
C ILE A 429 -10.19 8.95 -9.61
N SER A 430 -11.35 8.28 -9.58
CA SER A 430 -11.97 7.69 -8.38
C SER A 430 -12.61 8.70 -7.43
N ALA A 431 -12.36 8.63 -6.12
CA ALA A 431 -12.89 9.54 -5.11
C ALA A 431 -12.87 11.06 -5.45
N PRO A 432 -11.79 11.66 -6.00
CA PRO A 432 -11.80 13.05 -6.45
C PRO A 432 -12.78 13.30 -7.62
N GLU A 433 -13.06 12.31 -8.47
CA GLU A 433 -14.13 12.42 -9.48
C GLU A 433 -15.50 12.41 -8.80
N SER A 434 -15.72 11.59 -7.77
CA SER A 434 -16.96 11.62 -7.00
C SER A 434 -17.18 12.97 -6.32
N PHE A 435 -16.11 13.61 -5.84
CA PHE A 435 -16.15 14.96 -5.27
C PHE A 435 -16.48 16.00 -6.33
N ALA A 436 -15.78 15.99 -7.47
CA ALA A 436 -16.06 16.89 -8.57
C ALA A 436 -17.48 16.71 -9.12
N PHE A 437 -17.92 15.47 -9.33
CA PHE A 437 -19.25 15.12 -9.82
C PHE A 437 -20.35 15.58 -8.87
N GLY A 438 -20.26 15.23 -7.58
CA GLY A 438 -21.27 15.58 -6.59
C GLY A 438 -21.41 17.09 -6.42
N LEU A 439 -20.29 17.82 -6.38
CA LEU A 439 -20.31 19.29 -6.28
C LEU A 439 -20.83 19.95 -7.56
N LYS A 440 -20.40 19.48 -8.73
CA LYS A 440 -20.85 20.00 -10.03
C LYS A 440 -22.34 19.75 -10.25
N ALA A 441 -22.83 18.55 -9.94
CA ALA A 441 -24.24 18.21 -10.05
C ALA A 441 -25.11 19.01 -9.08
N ASN A 442 -24.55 19.54 -7.99
CA ASN A 442 -25.21 20.47 -7.08
C ASN A 442 -24.96 21.96 -7.43
N GLY A 443 -24.36 22.25 -8.59
CA GLY A 443 -24.10 23.62 -9.04
C GLY A 443 -23.09 24.39 -8.17
N ARG A 444 -22.30 23.71 -7.34
CA ARG A 444 -21.46 24.37 -6.34
C ARG A 444 -20.12 24.86 -6.88
N VAL A 445 -19.60 24.20 -7.91
CA VAL A 445 -18.24 24.42 -8.42
C VAL A 445 -18.24 24.65 -9.92
N THR A 446 -17.24 25.41 -10.40
CA THR A 446 -16.83 25.39 -11.80
C THR A 446 -15.63 24.45 -11.94
N VAL A 447 -15.63 23.57 -12.93
CA VAL A 447 -14.52 22.65 -13.21
C VAL A 447 -13.71 23.17 -14.39
N ILE A 448 -12.40 23.33 -14.24
CA ILE A 448 -11.49 23.84 -15.28
C ILE A 448 -10.33 22.85 -15.44
N GLY A 449 -9.93 22.57 -16.68
CA GLY A 449 -8.80 21.68 -16.99
C GLY A 449 -9.21 20.61 -17.98
N GLU A 450 -8.75 19.38 -17.76
CA GLU A 450 -9.01 18.27 -18.67
C GLU A 450 -10.15 17.38 -18.15
N ARG A 451 -10.72 16.59 -19.07
CA ARG A 451 -11.60 15.47 -18.72
C ARG A 451 -10.86 14.46 -17.82
N THR A 452 -11.54 14.02 -16.76
CA THR A 452 -11.00 13.07 -15.78
C THR A 452 -10.90 11.63 -16.30
N GLY A 453 -10.26 10.76 -15.52
CA GLY A 453 -9.93 9.38 -15.92
C GLY A 453 -11.12 8.46 -16.20
N GLY A 454 -12.27 8.67 -15.54
CA GLY A 454 -13.49 7.91 -15.76
C GLY A 454 -13.63 6.66 -14.90
N GLY A 455 -13.19 6.69 -13.64
CA GLY A 455 -13.34 5.59 -12.67
C GLY A 455 -14.48 5.86 -11.69
N GLY A 456 -15.71 5.57 -12.10
CA GLY A 456 -16.93 5.83 -11.33
C GLY A 456 -17.46 4.64 -10.53
N HIS A 457 -17.01 3.43 -10.84
CA HIS A 457 -17.37 2.24 -10.07
C HIS A 457 -16.44 2.06 -8.87
N PHE A 458 -17.00 1.95 -7.67
CA PHE A 458 -16.23 1.66 -6.47
C PHE A 458 -16.14 0.16 -6.24
N GLY A 459 -15.18 -0.24 -5.42
CA GLY A 459 -14.86 -1.64 -5.25
C GLY A 459 -13.77 -1.86 -4.22
N ARG A 460 -13.16 -3.04 -4.31
CA ARG A 460 -12.12 -3.47 -3.39
C ARG A 460 -10.98 -4.13 -4.13
N VAL A 461 -9.79 -4.07 -3.55
CA VAL A 461 -8.68 -4.92 -3.99
C VAL A 461 -8.92 -6.34 -3.48
N ILE A 462 -8.78 -7.32 -4.36
CA ILE A 462 -8.79 -8.75 -4.02
C ILE A 462 -7.43 -9.36 -4.34
N GLN A 463 -7.06 -10.38 -3.58
CA GLN A 463 -5.88 -11.18 -3.89
C GLN A 463 -6.25 -12.28 -4.88
N LEU A 464 -5.36 -12.53 -5.82
CA LEU A 464 -5.44 -13.57 -6.83
C LEU A 464 -4.30 -14.57 -6.62
N PRO A 465 -4.34 -15.76 -7.24
CA PRO A 465 -3.26 -16.74 -7.19
C PRO A 465 -1.89 -16.15 -7.54
N ALA A 466 -0.82 -16.79 -7.06
CA ALA A 466 0.56 -16.41 -7.31
C ALA A 466 0.94 -14.96 -6.91
N GLY A 467 0.19 -14.34 -5.99
CA GLY A 467 0.46 -13.00 -5.47
C GLY A 467 -0.04 -11.87 -6.36
N PHE A 468 -0.81 -12.17 -7.40
CA PHE A 468 -1.48 -11.15 -8.20
C PHE A 468 -2.57 -10.49 -7.36
N SER A 469 -2.99 -9.30 -7.74
CA SER A 469 -4.16 -8.66 -7.14
C SER A 469 -5.02 -8.01 -8.21
N MET A 470 -6.28 -7.76 -7.91
CA MET A 470 -7.20 -7.05 -8.81
C MET A 470 -8.00 -6.03 -8.04
N PHE A 471 -8.19 -4.83 -8.60
CA PHE A 471 -9.28 -3.99 -8.15
C PHE A 471 -10.57 -4.49 -8.80
N LEU A 472 -11.50 -4.97 -7.99
CA LEU A 472 -12.79 -5.50 -8.43
C LEU A 472 -13.89 -4.47 -8.15
N PRO A 473 -14.48 -3.87 -9.19
CA PRO A 473 -15.62 -2.97 -9.03
C PRO A 473 -16.86 -3.76 -8.61
N THR A 474 -17.38 -3.47 -7.43
CA THR A 474 -18.55 -4.15 -6.85
C THR A 474 -19.76 -3.24 -6.76
N GLY A 475 -19.60 -1.95 -7.05
CA GLY A 475 -20.66 -0.96 -6.99
C GLY A 475 -20.43 0.23 -7.90
N ARG A 476 -21.48 1.01 -8.11
CA ARG A 476 -21.48 2.21 -8.94
C ARG A 476 -21.90 3.44 -8.16
N THR A 477 -21.30 4.57 -8.48
CA THR A 477 -21.72 5.89 -8.00
C THR A 477 -22.48 6.63 -9.10
N PHE A 478 -23.58 7.28 -8.75
CA PHE A 478 -24.44 7.98 -9.70
C PHE A 478 -25.16 9.16 -9.06
N ASP A 479 -25.62 10.09 -9.89
CA ASP A 479 -26.49 11.17 -9.43
C ASP A 479 -27.91 10.62 -9.25
N PRO A 480 -28.52 10.74 -8.06
CA PRO A 480 -29.86 10.20 -7.79
C PRO A 480 -30.95 10.83 -8.67
N ARG A 481 -30.74 12.04 -9.19
CA ARG A 481 -31.73 12.76 -10.01
C ARG A 481 -31.77 12.27 -11.45
N SER A 482 -30.60 12.05 -12.05
CA SER A 482 -30.48 11.60 -13.45
C SER A 482 -30.25 10.10 -13.60
N ASN A 483 -29.92 9.39 -12.50
CA ASN A 483 -29.47 8.01 -12.46
C ASN A 483 -28.22 7.71 -13.32
N LYS A 484 -27.46 8.76 -13.69
CA LYS A 484 -26.24 8.68 -14.50
C LYS A 484 -25.00 8.75 -13.62
N GLY A 485 -23.96 8.00 -14.00
CA GLY A 485 -22.62 8.08 -13.43
C GLY A 485 -21.60 8.58 -14.45
N TRP A 486 -20.31 8.51 -14.12
CA TRP A 486 -19.21 8.96 -14.98
C TRP A 486 -18.22 7.85 -15.38
N GLU A 487 -18.54 6.58 -15.08
CA GLU A 487 -17.71 5.45 -15.49
C GLU A 487 -17.42 5.51 -16.99
N SER A 488 -16.17 5.26 -17.37
CA SER A 488 -15.61 5.30 -18.74
C SER A 488 -15.61 6.66 -19.45
N THR A 489 -16.48 7.58 -19.04
CA THR A 489 -16.71 8.89 -19.68
C THR A 489 -15.94 10.02 -19.01
N GLY A 490 -15.67 9.89 -17.71
CA GLY A 490 -15.06 10.94 -16.91
C GLY A 490 -15.95 12.18 -16.76
N ILE A 491 -15.52 13.09 -15.89
CA ILE A 491 -16.16 14.38 -15.66
C ILE A 491 -15.67 15.35 -16.73
N LYS A 492 -16.61 15.83 -17.54
CA LYS A 492 -16.32 16.90 -18.49
C LYS A 492 -16.11 18.22 -17.72
N PRO A 493 -15.01 18.95 -17.94
CA PRO A 493 -14.83 20.28 -17.37
C PRO A 493 -15.86 21.27 -17.93
N ASP A 494 -16.18 22.31 -17.17
CA ASP A 494 -16.98 23.44 -17.66
C ASP A 494 -16.19 24.31 -18.65
N LEU A 495 -14.88 24.41 -18.40
CA LEU A 495 -13.93 25.03 -19.33
C LEU A 495 -12.76 24.08 -19.57
N GLU A 496 -12.70 23.54 -20.78
CA GLU A 496 -11.67 22.59 -21.19
C GLU A 496 -10.40 23.32 -21.61
N VAL A 497 -9.30 23.05 -20.91
CA VAL A 497 -7.95 23.57 -21.17
C VAL A 497 -6.92 22.52 -20.77
N GLU A 498 -5.71 22.61 -21.31
CA GLU A 498 -4.58 21.79 -20.84
C GLU A 498 -4.34 22.02 -19.33
N TYR A 499 -4.07 20.96 -18.57
CA TYR A 499 -3.97 21.04 -17.12
C TYR A 499 -2.94 22.08 -16.64
N ASP A 500 -1.82 22.21 -17.33
CA ASP A 500 -0.75 23.15 -17.00
C ASP A 500 -1.19 24.63 -17.13
N ARG A 501 -2.25 24.91 -17.88
CA ARG A 501 -2.86 26.24 -18.04
C ARG A 501 -4.03 26.46 -17.07
N ALA A 502 -4.57 25.41 -16.44
CA ALA A 502 -5.82 25.47 -15.70
C ALA A 502 -5.79 26.43 -14.51
N LEU A 503 -4.67 26.49 -13.77
CA LEU A 503 -4.52 27.40 -12.63
C LEU A 503 -4.53 28.87 -13.06
N GLU A 504 -3.79 29.23 -14.12
CA GLU A 504 -3.75 30.59 -14.66
C GLU A 504 -5.16 31.04 -15.10
N VAL A 505 -5.86 30.17 -15.83
CA VAL A 505 -7.22 30.42 -16.31
C VAL A 505 -8.20 30.59 -15.15
N ALA A 506 -8.09 29.74 -14.11
CA ALA A 506 -8.92 29.85 -12.92
C ALA A 506 -8.70 31.17 -12.15
N LEU A 507 -7.43 31.59 -12.00
CA LEU A 507 -7.09 32.85 -11.35
C LEU A 507 -7.63 34.06 -12.12
N ASN A 508 -7.48 34.08 -13.44
CA ASN A 508 -8.02 35.15 -14.28
C ASN A 508 -9.54 35.23 -14.19
N ARG A 509 -10.23 34.08 -14.14
CA ARG A 509 -11.68 34.03 -13.98
C ARG A 509 -12.14 34.61 -12.64
N LEU A 510 -11.46 34.27 -11.54
CA LEU A 510 -11.81 34.81 -10.22
C LEU A 510 -11.59 36.33 -10.14
N ARG A 511 -10.56 36.86 -10.79
CA ARG A 511 -10.30 38.31 -10.88
C ARG A 511 -11.45 39.03 -11.60
N GLN A 512 -11.81 38.55 -12.80
CA GLN A 512 -12.88 39.15 -13.60
C GLN A 512 -14.27 39.12 -12.92
N SER A 513 -14.53 38.12 -12.08
CA SER A 513 -15.77 38.08 -11.30
C SER A 513 -15.77 39.08 -10.14
N SER A 514 -14.59 39.42 -9.60
CA SER A 514 -14.46 40.37 -8.49
C SER A 514 -14.57 41.83 -8.95
N ASP A 515 -14.28 42.12 -10.22
CA ASP A 515 -14.36 43.48 -10.79
C ASP A 515 -15.79 43.86 -11.24
N ARG A 516 -16.77 42.93 -11.14
CA ARG A 516 -18.17 43.15 -11.55
C ARG A 516 -19.15 43.31 -10.38
N GLU A 517 -18.67 43.15 -9.15
CA GLU A 517 -19.38 43.48 -7.90
C GLU A 517 -18.83 44.79 -7.34
#